data_AF-K1RSX7-F1
#
_entry.id   AF-K1RSX7-F1
#
_cell.length_a   1.000
_cell.length_b   1.000
_cell.length_c   1.000
_cell.angle_alpha   90.00
_cell.angle_beta   90.00
_cell.angle_gamma   90.00
#
_symmetry.space_group_name_H-M   'P 1'
#
loop_
_entity.id
_entity.type
_entity.pdbx_description
1 polymer ?
#
loop_
_entity_poly.entity_id
_entity_poly.type
_entity_poly.pdbx_seq_one_letter_code
_entity_poly.pdbx_strand_id
1 'polypeptide(L)'
;MSAWIYVIPAIDLTQQDYFLAAIFGGVIGGAGMGLILLARSTTGGTELLAVLIQHFVRHYSVVQIMQVLDAMIVLTGLYLFGIKAGMYAIVAIFVTTKVSDGLMEGFKYSKSAFIITDQYEKVDKKIPA
;
A
#
# COMPACT_ATOMS: atom_id res chain seq x y z
N MET A 1 18.11 3.28 -5.00
CA MET A 1 18.10 1.98 -4.28
C MET A 1 19.45 1.64 -3.64
N SER A 2 20.60 1.91 -4.28
CA SER A 2 21.92 1.50 -3.76
C SER A 2 22.43 2.28 -2.53
N ALA A 3 22.03 3.55 -2.34
CA ALA A 3 22.46 4.35 -1.18
C ALA A 3 21.78 3.93 0.14
N TRP A 4 20.62 3.28 0.06
CA TRP A 4 19.81 2.92 1.23
C TRP A 4 20.41 1.76 2.04
N ILE A 5 21.17 0.89 1.36
CA ILE A 5 21.83 -0.27 1.99
C ILE A 5 22.94 0.17 2.96
N TYR A 6 23.53 1.36 2.77
CA TYR A 6 24.54 1.89 3.67
C TYR A 6 23.94 2.53 4.94
N VAL A 7 22.67 2.95 4.86
CA VAL A 7 21.94 3.60 5.96
C VAL A 7 21.26 2.58 6.86
N ILE A 8 20.96 1.38 6.36
CA ILE A 8 20.44 0.29 7.20
C ILE A 8 21.65 -0.38 7.89
N PRO A 9 21.87 -0.16 9.19
CA PRO A 9 22.87 -0.92 9.89
C PRO A 9 22.40 -2.38 9.93
N ALA A 10 23.28 -3.33 9.58
CA ALA A 10 23.02 -4.78 9.61
C ALA A 10 22.92 -5.34 11.04
N ILE A 11 22.37 -4.55 11.96
CA ILE A 11 22.00 -4.97 13.29
C ILE A 11 20.71 -5.75 13.17
N ASP A 12 20.74 -6.98 13.67
CA ASP A 12 19.58 -7.76 13.96
C ASP A 12 18.83 -7.08 15.13
N LEU A 13 18.08 -6.00 14.83
CA LEU A 13 17.28 -5.24 15.80
C LEU A 13 16.34 -6.15 16.59
N THR A 14 16.05 -7.32 16.03
CA THR A 14 15.05 -8.24 16.49
C THR A 14 15.56 -9.30 17.46
N GLN A 15 16.87 -9.52 17.60
CA GLN A 15 17.43 -10.55 18.50
C GLN A 15 16.58 -11.85 18.53
N GLN A 16 16.19 -12.36 17.35
CA GLN A 16 15.32 -13.54 17.14
C GLN A 16 13.82 -13.41 17.49
N ASP A 17 13.32 -12.22 17.84
CA ASP A 17 11.90 -11.98 18.09
C ASP A 17 11.16 -11.50 16.81
N TYR A 18 10.88 -12.47 15.94
CA TYR A 18 10.20 -12.27 14.65
C TYR A 18 8.78 -11.70 14.80
N PHE A 19 8.15 -11.84 15.97
CA PHE A 19 6.83 -11.27 16.23
C PHE A 19 6.91 -9.75 16.35
N LEU A 20 7.86 -9.25 17.14
CA LEU A 20 8.11 -7.82 17.27
C LEU A 20 8.56 -7.23 15.92
N ALA A 21 9.41 -7.95 15.18
CA ALA A 21 9.82 -7.59 13.82
C ALA A 21 8.61 -7.33 12.90
N ALA A 22 7.67 -8.28 12.89
CA ALA A 22 6.47 -8.22 12.06
C ALA A 22 5.58 -7.04 12.41
N ILE A 23 5.43 -6.72 13.69
CA ILE A 23 4.62 -5.58 14.15
C ILE A 23 5.30 -4.26 13.77
N PHE A 24 6.56 -4.04 14.17
CA PHE A 24 7.24 -2.78 13.89
C PHE A 24 7.45 -2.55 12.39
N GLY A 25 7.83 -3.60 11.65
CA GLY A 25 7.92 -3.56 10.20
C GLY A 25 6.56 -3.27 9.55
N GLY A 26 5.49 -3.87 10.07
CA GLY A 26 4.13 -3.63 9.60
C GLY A 26 3.64 -2.20 9.88
N VAL A 27 3.93 -1.64 11.06
CA VAL A 27 3.53 -0.26 11.39
C VAL A 27 4.30 0.75 10.53
N ILE A 28 5.62 0.62 10.44
CA ILE A 28 6.45 1.57 9.67
C ILE A 28 6.16 1.44 8.17
N GLY A 29 6.08 0.21 7.67
CA GLY A 29 5.72 -0.07 6.28
C GLY A 29 4.30 0.38 5.94
N GLY A 30 3.34 0.11 6.82
CA GLY A 30 1.95 0.53 6.67
C GLY A 30 1.78 2.04 6.71
N ALA A 31 2.57 2.74 7.54
CA ALA A 31 2.59 4.19 7.56
C ALA A 31 3.13 4.78 6.25
N GLY A 32 4.25 4.24 5.76
CA GLY A 32 4.80 4.62 4.46
C GLY A 32 3.83 4.37 3.30
N MET A 33 3.21 3.18 3.27
CA MET A 33 2.22 2.80 2.27
C MET A 33 0.99 3.72 2.32
N GLY A 34 0.47 4.00 3.52
CA GLY A 34 -0.65 4.91 3.72
C GLY A 34 -0.38 6.33 3.20
N LEU A 35 0.83 6.85 3.41
CA LEU A 35 1.25 8.15 2.86
C LEU A 35 1.36 8.16 1.33
N ILE A 36 1.90 7.08 0.73
CA ILE A 36 1.99 6.94 -0.73
C ILE A 36 0.60 6.88 -1.36
N LEU A 37 -0.30 6.11 -0.76
CA LEU A 37 -1.69 6.01 -1.21
C LEU A 37 -2.44 7.34 -1.04
N LEU A 38 -2.15 8.09 0.03
CA LEU A 38 -2.71 9.42 0.22
C LEU A 38 -2.27 10.41 -0.89
N ALA A 39 -1.04 10.26 -1.39
CA ALA A 39 -0.54 11.03 -2.53
C ALA A 39 -1.15 10.61 -3.89
N ARG A 40 -2.14 9.68 -3.90
CA ARG A 40 -2.71 9.06 -5.12
C ARG A 40 -1.64 8.43 -6.01
N SER A 41 -0.55 7.98 -5.39
CA SER A 41 0.58 7.35 -6.08
C SER A 41 0.44 5.83 -6.00
N THR A 42 0.93 5.13 -7.02
CA THR A 42 1.12 3.67 -6.98
C THR A 42 2.49 3.37 -6.41
N THR A 43 2.59 2.29 -5.64
CA THR A 43 3.88 1.82 -5.11
C THR A 43 4.80 1.27 -6.20
N GLY A 44 4.28 1.09 -7.41
CA GLY A 44 5.09 0.72 -8.57
C GLY A 44 5.50 -0.75 -8.62
N GLY A 45 5.11 -1.57 -7.65
CA GLY A 45 5.47 -2.98 -7.58
C GLY A 45 4.57 -3.84 -8.47
N THR A 46 3.80 -4.72 -7.83
CA THR A 46 2.86 -5.64 -8.50
C THR A 46 1.79 -4.91 -9.31
N GLU A 47 1.42 -3.69 -8.92
CA GLU A 47 0.47 -2.83 -9.63
C GLU A 47 0.98 -2.44 -11.04
N LEU A 48 2.24 -2.01 -11.17
CA LEU A 48 2.82 -1.70 -12.49
C LEU A 48 3.05 -2.96 -13.32
N LEU A 49 3.46 -4.07 -12.68
CA LEU A 49 3.58 -5.37 -13.35
C LEU A 49 2.23 -5.84 -13.91
N ALA A 50 1.14 -5.67 -13.16
CA ALA A 50 -0.20 -6.02 -13.63
C ALA A 50 -0.63 -5.19 -14.84
N VAL A 51 -0.37 -3.88 -14.82
CA VAL A 51 -0.64 -2.99 -15.96
C VAL A 51 0.22 -3.34 -17.18
N LEU A 52 1.49 -3.70 -16.97
CA LEU A 52 2.39 -4.13 -18.04
C LEU A 52 1.94 -5.46 -18.67
N ILE A 53 1.55 -6.44 -17.85
CA ILE A 53 1.03 -7.73 -18.32
C ILE A 53 -0.31 -7.53 -19.03
N GLN A 54 -1.18 -6.65 -18.52
CA GLN A 54 -2.43 -6.30 -19.20
C GLN A 54 -2.19 -5.75 -20.61
N HIS A 55 -1.11 -4.99 -20.81
CA HIS A 55 -0.75 -4.48 -22.13
C HIS A 55 -0.49 -5.61 -23.14
N PHE A 56 0.09 -6.73 -22.70
CA PHE A 56 0.29 -7.92 -23.50
C PHE A 56 -0.96 -8.82 -23.59
N VAL A 57 -1.75 -8.89 -22.51
CA VAL A 57 -2.92 -9.76 -22.41
C VAL A 57 -4.20 -8.95 -22.23
N ARG A 58 -4.58 -8.21 -23.29
CA ARG A 58 -5.71 -7.26 -23.31
C ARG A 58 -7.09 -7.86 -22.98
N HIS A 59 -7.24 -9.18 -23.01
CA HIS A 59 -8.49 -9.86 -22.69
C HIS A 59 -8.79 -9.92 -21.18
N TYR A 60 -7.78 -9.74 -20.32
CA TYR A 60 -7.94 -9.78 -18.87
C TYR A 60 -7.87 -8.37 -18.28
N SER A 61 -8.64 -8.13 -17.22
CA SER A 61 -8.60 -6.85 -16.50
C SER A 61 -7.36 -6.78 -15.61
N VAL A 62 -6.86 -5.56 -15.35
CA VAL A 62 -5.76 -5.33 -14.39
C VAL A 62 -6.04 -6.01 -13.04
N VAL A 63 -7.30 -5.96 -12.60
CA VAL A 63 -7.75 -6.54 -11.33
C VAL A 63 -7.58 -8.06 -11.32
N GLN A 64 -7.94 -8.76 -12.40
CA GLN A 64 -7.76 -10.21 -12.49
C GLN A 64 -6.27 -10.59 -12.50
N ILE A 65 -5.44 -9.80 -13.19
CA ILE A 65 -4.00 -10.03 -13.25
C ILE A 65 -3.34 -9.80 -11.88
N MET A 66 -3.76 -8.76 -11.14
CA MET A 66 -3.31 -8.53 -9.76
C MET A 66 -3.68 -9.68 -8.84
N GLN A 67 -4.93 -10.17 -8.89
CA GLN A 67 -5.34 -11.30 -8.04
C GLN A 67 -4.50 -12.55 -8.28
N VAL A 68 -4.14 -12.85 -9.53
CA VAL A 68 -3.29 -14.00 -9.87
C VAL A 68 -1.85 -13.80 -9.40
N LEU A 69 -1.29 -12.60 -9.59
CA LEU A 69 0.05 -12.26 -9.11
C LEU A 69 0.15 -12.35 -7.59
N ASP A 70 -0.80 -11.74 -6.87
CA ASP A 70 -0.84 -11.75 -5.42
C ASP A 70 -1.04 -13.18 -4.89
N ALA A 71 -1.90 -13.99 -5.53
CA ALA A 71 -2.06 -15.40 -5.18
C ALA A 71 -0.76 -16.19 -5.37
N MET A 72 -0.02 -15.99 -6.47
CA MET A 72 1.28 -16.63 -6.68
C MET A 72 2.30 -16.21 -5.62
N ILE A 73 2.35 -14.94 -5.26
CA ILE A 73 3.27 -14.43 -4.24
C ILE A 73 2.98 -15.07 -2.88
N VAL A 74 1.70 -15.13 -2.49
CA VAL A 74 1.27 -15.76 -1.22
C VAL A 74 1.58 -17.25 -1.21
N LEU A 75 1.28 -17.98 -2.29
CA LEU A 75 1.58 -19.42 -2.40
C LEU A 75 3.08 -19.70 -2.33
N THR A 76 3.88 -18.88 -3.03
CA THR A 76 5.34 -19.01 -3.03
C THR A 76 5.92 -18.68 -1.65
N GLY A 77 5.37 -17.67 -0.95
CA GLY A 77 5.74 -17.35 0.41
C GLY A 77 5.40 -18.46 1.41
N LEU A 78 4.23 -19.10 1.26
CA LEU A 78 3.82 -20.24 2.09
C LEU A 78 4.80 -21.42 1.93
N TYR A 79 5.22 -21.69 0.69
CA TYR A 79 6.14 -22.78 0.37
C TYR A 79 7.58 -22.50 0.83
N LEU A 80 8.09 -21.27 0.64
CA LEU A 80 9.49 -20.92 0.94
C LEU A 80 9.78 -20.74 2.43
N PHE A 81 8.85 -20.16 3.20
CA PHE A 81 9.13 -19.74 4.57
C PHE A 81 8.48 -20.64 5.65
N GLY A 82 7.61 -21.57 5.25
CA GLY A 82 6.92 -22.49 6.15
C GLY A 82 5.88 -21.82 7.06
N ILE A 83 5.13 -22.63 7.81
CA ILE A 83 3.95 -22.17 8.58
C ILE A 83 4.29 -21.08 9.59
N LYS A 84 5.42 -21.18 10.31
CA LYS A 84 5.79 -20.20 11.35
C LYS A 84 6.04 -18.81 10.76
N ALA A 85 6.80 -18.72 9.68
CA ALA A 85 7.04 -17.45 9.02
C ALA A 85 5.79 -16.92 8.31
N GLY A 86 4.94 -17.81 7.76
CA GLY A 86 3.64 -17.45 7.22
C GLY A 86 2.75 -16.77 8.27
N MET A 87 2.72 -17.27 9.51
CA MET A 87 1.98 -16.63 10.61
C MET A 87 2.51 -15.23 10.93
N TYR A 88 3.83 -15.04 10.97
CA TYR A 88 4.42 -13.71 11.16
C TYR A 88 4.12 -12.76 9.99
N ALA A 89 4.14 -13.26 8.76
CA ALA A 89 3.78 -12.49 7.58
C ALA A 89 2.30 -12.06 7.62
N ILE A 90 1.39 -12.94 8.01
CA ILE A 90 -0.05 -12.60 8.19
C ILE A 90 -0.20 -11.47 9.21
N VAL A 91 0.50 -11.53 10.34
CA VAL A 91 0.47 -10.46 11.35
C VAL A 91 1.01 -9.16 10.78
N ALA A 92 2.16 -9.19 10.10
CA ALA A 92 2.76 -8.01 9.49
C ALA A 92 1.81 -7.37 8.46
N ILE A 93 1.23 -8.17 7.56
CA ILE A 93 0.26 -7.71 6.55
C ILE A 93 -0.96 -7.10 7.24
N PHE A 94 -1.53 -7.76 8.25
CA PHE A 94 -2.68 -7.24 8.98
C PHE A 94 -2.40 -5.88 9.62
N VAL A 95 -1.26 -5.74 10.32
CA VAL A 95 -0.84 -4.48 10.94
C VAL A 95 -0.61 -3.41 9.88
N THR A 96 0.06 -3.75 8.78
CA THR A 96 0.33 -2.85 7.65
C THR A 96 -0.98 -2.29 7.10
N THR A 97 -1.93 -3.17 6.74
CA THR A 97 -3.25 -2.78 6.22
C THR A 97 -3.99 -1.88 7.20
N LYS A 98 -4.06 -2.28 8.48
CA LYS A 98 -4.75 -1.48 9.51
C LYS A 98 -4.15 -0.08 9.68
N VAL A 99 -2.82 0.04 9.67
CA VAL A 99 -2.14 1.34 9.79
C VAL A 99 -2.32 2.17 8.52
N SER A 100 -2.20 1.57 7.34
CA SER A 100 -2.42 2.25 6.06
C SER A 100 -3.86 2.77 5.95
N ASP A 101 -4.85 1.94 6.25
CA ASP A 101 -6.26 2.30 6.21
C ASP A 101 -6.57 3.40 7.23
N GLY A 102 -6.08 3.27 8.46
CA GLY A 102 -6.26 4.29 9.50
C GLY A 102 -5.66 5.66 9.12
N LEU A 103 -4.51 5.66 8.43
CA LEU A 103 -3.92 6.88 7.87
C LEU A 103 -4.76 7.45 6.74
N MET A 104 -5.23 6.60 5.82
CA MET A 104 -6.09 7.03 4.72
C MET A 104 -7.41 7.61 5.22
N GLU A 105 -8.07 6.97 6.19
CA GLU A 105 -9.30 7.44 6.81
C GLU A 105 -9.10 8.71 7.64
N GLY A 106 -8.03 8.77 8.44
CA GLY A 106 -7.67 9.93 9.26
C GLY A 106 -7.37 11.18 8.43
N PHE A 107 -6.79 11.03 7.24
CA PHE A 107 -6.58 12.14 6.30
C PHE A 107 -7.75 12.36 5.33
N LYS A 108 -8.67 11.40 5.19
CA LYS A 108 -9.93 11.54 4.43
C LYS A 108 -10.99 12.40 5.13
N TYR A 109 -10.64 13.18 6.15
CA TYR A 109 -11.33 14.45 6.43
C TYR A 109 -11.13 15.46 5.28
N SER A 110 -11.37 15.02 4.04
CA SER A 110 -11.62 15.89 2.91
C SER A 110 -12.95 16.57 3.23
N LYS A 111 -12.87 17.84 3.61
CA LYS A 111 -14.05 18.69 3.73
C LYS A 111 -14.69 18.81 2.35
N SER A 112 -15.57 17.87 2.01
CA SER A 112 -16.43 17.99 0.85
C SER A 112 -17.52 18.99 1.21
N ALA A 113 -17.41 20.20 0.70
CA ALA A 113 -18.44 21.23 0.83
C ALA A 113 -19.31 21.20 -0.43
N PHE A 114 -20.55 20.73 -0.31
CA PHE A 114 -21.55 20.85 -1.37
C PHE A 114 -22.15 22.26 -1.33
N ILE A 115 -21.80 23.10 -2.30
CA ILE A 115 -22.39 24.44 -2.44
C ILE A 115 -23.56 24.33 -3.43
N ILE A 116 -24.79 24.35 -2.91
CA ILE A 116 -26.01 24.43 -3.73
C ILE A 116 -26.48 25.88 -3.69
N THR A 117 -26.46 26.55 -4.84
CA THR A 117 -26.86 27.97 -4.95
C THR A 117 -27.54 28.24 -6.30
N ASP A 118 -28.58 29.09 -6.30
CA ASP A 118 -29.28 29.53 -7.50
C ASP A 118 -28.47 30.54 -8.34
N GLN A 119 -27.32 31.04 -7.84
CA GLN A 119 -26.45 31.98 -8.56
C GLN A 119 -25.08 31.37 -8.91
N TYR A 120 -25.10 30.19 -9.54
CA TYR A 120 -23.90 29.46 -9.96
C TYR A 120 -22.93 30.31 -10.82
N GLU A 121 -23.45 31.17 -11.70
CA GLU A 121 -22.65 32.03 -12.60
C GLU A 121 -21.71 33.02 -11.89
N LYS A 122 -22.07 33.51 -10.69
CA LYS A 122 -21.23 34.47 -9.95
C LYS A 122 -20.15 33.80 -9.12
N VAL A 123 -20.37 32.54 -8.78
CA VAL A 123 -19.46 31.74 -7.94
C VAL A 123 -18.35 31.15 -8.80
N ASP A 124 -18.67 30.64 -9.99
CA ASP A 124 -17.71 30.07 -10.93
C ASP A 124 -16.62 31.08 -11.34
N LYS A 125 -17.01 32.33 -11.56
CA LYS A 125 -16.09 33.42 -11.91
C LYS A 125 -15.12 33.86 -10.80
N LYS A 126 -15.32 33.39 -9.57
CA LYS A 126 -14.61 33.86 -8.37
C LYS A 126 -13.81 32.77 -7.66
N ILE A 127 -13.92 31.52 -8.10
CA ILE A 127 -13.09 30.43 -7.58
C ILE A 127 -11.83 30.37 -8.45
N PRO A 128 -10.64 30.73 -7.93
CA PRO A 128 -9.40 30.41 -8.61
C PRO A 128 -9.23 28.87 -8.61
N ALA A 129 -8.94 28.33 -9.78
CA ALA A 129 -8.63 26.91 -9.99
C ALA A 129 -7.43 26.44 -9.17
#